data_AF-A0A7V3XH41-F1
#
_entry.id   AF-A0A7V3XH41-F1
#
_cell.length_a   1.000
_cell.length_b   1.000
_cell.length_c   1.000
_cell.angle_alpha   90.00
_cell.angle_beta   90.00
_cell.angle_gamma   90.00
#
_symmetry.space_group_name_H-M   'P 1'
#
loop_
_entity.id
_entity.type
_entity.pdbx_description
1 polymer ?
#
loop_
_entity_poly.entity_id
_entity_poly.type
_entity_poly.pdbx_seq_one_letter_code
_entity_poly.pdbx_strand_id
1 'polypeptide(L)'
;MHRTRQALVALGGAAVLLAAVGVGGERALAHKERHTPEQLKAFEEVFIEQVKLGDLLFHGDPDAEKRMNTQLSRTGMACAMCHPFASDTHPHEFPKFQEQMNRFATLRDMINWCIEKPNEGVALSADSDAMKALEAYIVWSNRGSKLDAGRH
;
A
#
# COMPACT_ATOMS: atom_id res chain seq x y z
N MET A 1 -57.49 -13.90 61.71
CA MET A 1 -57.49 -15.31 61.27
C MET A 1 -56.44 -15.43 60.17
N HIS A 2 -55.25 -15.95 60.51
CA HIS A 2 -54.67 -17.19 59.94
C HIS A 2 -54.26 -17.07 58.45
N ARG A 3 -53.07 -17.47 58.00
CA ARG A 3 -51.89 -18.11 58.59
C ARG A 3 -50.83 -18.14 57.45
N THR A 4 -49.58 -17.80 57.79
CA THR A 4 -48.31 -18.43 57.33
C THR A 4 -48.17 -19.07 55.93
N ARG A 5 -47.14 -18.56 55.21
CA ARG A 5 -45.99 -19.26 54.60
C ARG A 5 -46.23 -20.63 53.95
N GLN A 6 -45.84 -20.77 52.67
CA GLN A 6 -44.86 -21.77 52.22
C GLN A 6 -44.03 -21.23 51.05
N ALA A 7 -42.70 -21.32 51.21
CA ALA A 7 -41.74 -21.17 50.14
C ALA A 7 -41.73 -22.45 49.29
N LEU A 8 -41.69 -22.30 47.98
CA LEU A 8 -41.17 -23.33 47.08
C LEU A 8 -40.06 -22.68 46.26
N VAL A 9 -38.85 -23.00 46.68
CA VAL A 9 -37.62 -22.81 45.91
C VAL A 9 -37.56 -23.95 44.89
N ALA A 10 -37.14 -23.60 43.67
CA ALA A 10 -36.20 -24.36 42.81
C ALA A 10 -36.70 -24.65 41.37
N LEU A 11 -35.89 -24.13 40.44
CA LEU A 11 -35.42 -24.75 39.19
C LEU A 11 -36.20 -24.50 37.89
N GLY A 12 -35.50 -23.81 36.98
CA GLY A 12 -35.86 -23.57 35.58
C GLY A 12 -35.56 -22.12 35.21
N GLY A 13 -34.33 -21.62 35.27
CA GLY A 13 -33.20 -22.17 34.53
C GLY A 13 -33.21 -21.62 33.09
N ALA A 14 -32.73 -20.39 32.93
CA ALA A 14 -32.17 -19.81 31.69
C ALA A 14 -33.01 -19.90 30.39
N ALA A 15 -33.83 -18.88 30.12
CA ALA A 15 -34.00 -18.42 28.74
C ALA A 15 -32.73 -17.65 28.36
N VAL A 16 -31.81 -18.40 27.77
CA VAL A 16 -30.49 -18.00 27.29
C VAL A 16 -30.58 -16.70 26.48
N LEU A 17 -29.96 -15.64 27.00
CA LEU A 17 -29.45 -14.51 26.23
C LEU A 17 -28.66 -15.08 25.04
N LEU A 18 -29.19 -14.92 23.83
CA LEU A 18 -28.54 -15.34 22.59
C LEU A 18 -27.19 -14.59 22.43
N ALA A 19 -26.14 -15.29 22.87
CA ALA A 19 -24.78 -15.33 22.36
C ALA A 19 -24.15 -13.97 21.99
N ALA A 20 -23.79 -13.20 23.01
CA ALA A 20 -22.62 -12.32 22.94
C ALA A 20 -21.35 -13.15 23.15
N VAL A 21 -21.02 -14.09 22.26
CA VAL A 21 -19.71 -14.76 22.24
C VAL A 21 -19.31 -15.06 20.80
N GLY A 22 -18.82 -14.03 20.12
CA GLY A 22 -17.94 -14.14 18.96
C GLY A 22 -16.56 -13.66 19.37
N VAL A 23 -15.81 -14.52 20.05
CA VAL A 23 -14.38 -14.37 20.32
C VAL A 23 -13.65 -14.45 18.97
N GLY A 24 -12.87 -13.42 18.63
CA GLY A 24 -11.83 -13.50 17.58
C GLY A 24 -12.18 -13.02 16.16
N GLY A 25 -13.13 -12.10 15.99
CA GLY A 25 -13.32 -11.42 14.71
C GLY A 25 -12.92 -9.95 14.81
N GLU A 26 -11.81 -9.55 14.20
CA GLU A 26 -11.53 -8.14 13.94
C GLU A 26 -12.67 -7.59 13.06
N ARG A 27 -13.67 -6.98 13.69
CA ARG A 27 -14.56 -6.07 12.99
C ARG A 27 -13.68 -4.89 12.59
N ALA A 28 -13.25 -4.85 11.32
CA ALA A 28 -12.56 -3.70 10.75
C ALA A 28 -13.49 -2.48 10.87
N LEU A 29 -13.31 -1.69 11.93
CA LEU A 29 -14.01 -0.43 12.12
C LEU A 29 -13.16 0.67 11.49
N ALA A 30 -13.69 1.36 10.48
CA ALA A 30 -13.07 2.57 9.97
C ALA A 30 -13.06 3.63 11.09
N HIS A 31 -11.91 3.83 11.75
CA HIS A 31 -11.76 4.85 12.78
C HIS A 31 -11.51 6.23 12.12
N LYS A 32 -12.19 7.26 12.61
CA LYS A 32 -12.04 8.66 12.13
C LYS A 32 -11.24 9.54 13.09
N GLU A 33 -10.63 8.91 14.11
CA GLU A 33 -9.84 9.61 15.11
C GLU A 33 -8.60 10.25 14.47
N ARG A 34 -8.27 11.46 14.93
CA ARG A 34 -7.06 12.14 14.47
C ARG A 34 -5.84 11.45 15.07
N HIS A 35 -4.79 11.32 14.27
CA HIS A 35 -3.52 10.79 14.73
C HIS A 35 -2.82 11.77 15.68
N THR A 36 -2.14 11.23 16.70
CA THR A 36 -1.25 12.02 17.56
C THR A 36 0.03 12.42 16.83
N PRO A 37 0.77 13.45 17.29
CA PRO A 37 2.06 13.79 16.70
C PRO A 37 3.05 12.62 16.65
N GLU A 38 3.05 11.76 17.68
CA GLU A 38 3.93 10.58 17.76
C GLU A 38 3.55 9.53 16.71
N GLN A 39 2.25 9.32 16.47
CA GLN A 39 1.78 8.42 15.42
C GLN A 39 2.14 8.93 14.03
N LEU A 40 1.93 10.23 13.77
CA LEU A 40 2.31 10.85 12.50
C LEU A 40 3.81 10.72 12.24
N LYS A 41 4.64 10.90 13.27
CA LYS A 41 6.08 10.69 13.17
C LYS A 41 6.43 9.24 12.80
N ALA A 42 5.81 8.27 13.44
CA ALA A 42 6.04 6.85 13.12
C ALA A 42 5.62 6.51 11.68
N PHE A 43 4.52 7.09 11.18
CA PHE A 43 4.08 6.88 9.79
C PHE A 43 5.05 7.48 8.78
N GLU A 44 5.55 8.70 9.06
CA GLU A 44 6.56 9.36 8.25
C GLU A 44 7.85 8.52 8.21
N GLU A 45 8.29 7.98 9.35
CA GLU A 45 9.48 7.13 9.42
C GLU A 45 9.36 5.89 8.52
N VAL A 46 8.25 5.14 8.62
CA VAL A 46 7.99 3.98 7.75
C VAL A 46 7.90 4.39 6.29
N PHE A 47 7.23 5.51 5.99
CA PHE A 47 7.09 6.00 4.62
C PHE A 47 8.44 6.37 4.02
N ILE A 48 9.29 7.10 4.75
CA ILE A 48 10.62 7.50 4.29
C ILE A 48 11.55 6.29 4.12
N GLU A 49 11.38 5.21 4.88
CA GLU A 49 12.09 3.95 4.61
C GLU A 49 11.72 3.36 3.25
N GLN A 50 10.43 3.39 2.87
CA GLN A 50 10.01 2.96 1.54
C GLN A 50 10.55 3.86 0.44
N VAL A 51 10.57 5.18 0.67
CA VAL A 51 11.15 6.15 -0.28
C VAL A 51 12.64 5.86 -0.50
N LYS A 52 13.42 5.61 0.55
CA LYS A 52 14.85 5.27 0.44
C LYS A 52 15.08 3.96 -0.30
N LEU A 53 14.29 2.93 -0.02
CA LEU A 53 14.36 1.67 -0.76
C LEU A 53 13.99 1.87 -2.23
N GLY A 54 12.94 2.65 -2.50
CA GLY A 54 12.52 2.98 -3.85
C GLY A 54 13.58 3.75 -4.64
N ASP A 55 14.25 4.71 -4.00
CA ASP A 55 15.36 5.47 -4.58
C ASP A 55 16.50 4.54 -5.04
N LEU A 56 16.91 3.59 -4.18
CA LEU A 56 17.94 2.60 -4.51
C LEU A 56 17.52 1.73 -5.71
N LEU A 57 16.32 1.17 -5.68
CA LEU A 57 15.80 0.35 -6.79
C LEU A 57 15.68 1.16 -8.09
N PHE A 58 15.22 2.41 -8.00
CA PHE A 58 15.04 3.30 -9.14
C PHE A 58 16.37 3.69 -9.81
N HIS A 59 17.45 3.75 -9.03
CA HIS A 59 18.82 3.97 -9.50
C HIS A 59 19.56 2.69 -9.87
N GLY A 60 18.91 1.52 -9.80
CA GLY A 60 19.51 0.23 -10.19
C GLY A 60 20.57 -0.28 -9.21
N ASP A 61 20.40 0.00 -7.91
CA ASP A 61 21.30 -0.50 -6.88
C ASP A 61 21.24 -2.05 -6.80
N PRO A 62 22.36 -2.75 -7.05
CA PRO A 62 22.36 -4.21 -7.16
C PRO A 62 22.10 -4.91 -5.82
N ASP A 63 22.47 -4.29 -4.69
CA ASP A 63 22.24 -4.87 -3.37
C ASP A 63 20.76 -4.76 -2.96
N ALA A 64 20.11 -3.66 -3.31
CA ALA A 64 18.67 -3.49 -3.14
C ALA A 64 17.88 -4.50 -3.99
N GLU A 65 18.20 -4.67 -5.28
CA GLU A 65 17.55 -5.66 -6.13
C GLU A 65 17.72 -7.09 -5.59
N LYS A 66 18.94 -7.43 -5.15
CA LYS A 66 19.22 -8.72 -4.54
C LYS A 66 18.42 -8.92 -3.25
N ARG A 67 18.36 -7.92 -2.37
CA ARG A 67 17.58 -7.96 -1.13
C ARG A 67 16.09 -8.17 -1.39
N MET A 68 15.57 -7.55 -2.44
CA MET A 68 14.16 -7.66 -2.82
C MET A 68 13.84 -8.89 -3.69
N ASN A 69 14.86 -9.66 -4.06
CA ASN A 69 14.74 -10.79 -4.98
C ASN A 69 14.03 -10.41 -6.29
N THR A 70 14.44 -9.29 -6.89
CA THR A 70 13.91 -8.77 -8.15
C THR A 70 14.97 -8.79 -9.25
N GLN A 71 14.53 -8.70 -10.51
CA GLN A 71 15.39 -8.45 -11.66
C GLN A 71 14.77 -7.32 -12.47
N LEU A 72 15.09 -6.08 -12.11
CA LEU A 72 14.54 -4.88 -12.72
C LEU A 72 15.15 -4.58 -14.09
N SER A 73 16.33 -5.13 -14.36
CA SER A 73 17.04 -4.91 -15.61
C SER A 73 17.85 -6.12 -16.06
N ARG A 74 17.79 -6.42 -17.37
CA ARG A 74 18.75 -7.30 -18.07
C ARG A 74 19.67 -6.52 -19.00
N THR A 75 19.31 -5.29 -19.33
CA THR A 75 20.08 -4.41 -20.22
C THR A 75 21.15 -3.61 -19.47
N GLY A 76 21.12 -3.62 -18.14
CA GLY A 76 21.92 -2.74 -17.30
C GLY A 76 21.35 -1.32 -17.19
N MET A 77 20.19 -1.06 -17.80
CA MET A 77 19.50 0.21 -17.67
C MET A 77 18.74 0.32 -16.34
N ALA A 78 18.80 1.49 -15.70
CA ALA A 78 18.07 1.86 -14.50
C ALA A 78 17.04 2.96 -14.85
N CYS A 79 15.96 3.05 -14.07
CA CYS A 79 14.88 4.03 -14.30
C CYS A 79 15.42 5.47 -14.32
N ALA A 80 16.37 5.78 -13.42
CA ALA A 80 17.00 7.09 -13.31
C ALA A 80 17.77 7.56 -14.56
N MET A 81 18.13 6.67 -15.48
CA MET A 81 18.81 7.07 -16.72
C MET A 81 17.87 7.71 -17.74
N CYS A 82 16.58 7.38 -17.69
CA CYS A 82 15.54 8.06 -18.50
C CYS A 82 14.78 9.11 -17.70
N HIS A 83 14.65 8.92 -16.38
CA HIS A 83 13.90 9.78 -15.48
C HIS A 83 14.77 10.26 -14.30
N PRO A 84 15.75 11.17 -14.50
CA PRO A 84 16.60 11.66 -13.42
C PRO A 84 15.77 12.18 -12.23
N PHE A 85 16.02 11.67 -11.02
CA PHE A 85 15.25 12.02 -9.81
C PHE A 85 13.72 11.82 -9.96
N ALA A 86 13.30 10.81 -10.74
CA ALA A 86 11.91 10.55 -11.11
C ALA A 86 11.21 11.72 -11.83
N SER A 87 11.97 12.57 -12.53
CA SER A 87 11.42 13.62 -13.40
C SER A 87 10.57 13.04 -14.53
N ASP A 88 9.56 13.81 -14.97
CA ASP A 88 8.69 13.47 -16.10
C ASP A 88 8.01 12.09 -16.00
N THR A 89 7.77 11.61 -14.78
CA THR A 89 7.02 10.36 -14.52
C THR A 89 5.53 10.62 -14.29
N HIS A 90 5.16 11.87 -13.98
CA HIS A 90 3.78 12.35 -13.82
C HIS A 90 2.86 11.43 -12.98
N PRO A 91 3.28 10.97 -11.78
CA PRO A 91 2.54 9.96 -11.02
C PRO A 91 1.15 10.42 -10.57
N HIS A 92 1.00 11.73 -10.37
CA HIS A 92 -0.21 12.39 -9.90
C HIS A 92 -1.35 12.38 -10.94
N GLU A 93 -1.08 11.99 -12.18
CA GLU A 93 -2.08 11.87 -13.24
C GLU A 93 -2.59 10.45 -13.43
N PHE A 94 -1.94 9.47 -12.80
CA PHE A 94 -2.45 8.11 -12.81
C PHE A 94 -3.61 7.96 -11.81
N PRO A 95 -4.65 7.16 -12.15
CA PRO A 95 -4.75 6.34 -13.35
C PRO A 95 -5.19 7.12 -14.59
N LYS A 96 -4.66 6.75 -15.76
CA LYS A 96 -4.94 7.41 -17.06
C LYS A 96 -4.92 6.45 -18.23
N PHE A 97 -5.43 6.89 -19.38
CA PHE A 97 -5.13 6.20 -20.64
C PHE A 97 -3.67 6.46 -20.99
N GLN A 98 -2.86 5.42 -21.12
CA GLN A 98 -1.46 5.56 -21.44
C GLN A 98 -1.20 5.17 -22.89
N GLU A 99 -0.75 6.14 -23.70
CA GLU A 99 -0.57 5.97 -25.14
C GLU A 99 0.42 4.86 -25.49
N GLN A 100 1.57 4.80 -24.81
CA GLN A 100 2.61 3.79 -25.01
C GLN A 100 2.11 2.35 -24.75
N MET A 101 1.04 2.21 -23.97
CA MET A 101 0.44 0.92 -23.62
C MET A 101 -0.88 0.67 -24.37
N ASN A 102 -1.42 1.69 -25.04
CA ASN A 102 -2.73 1.70 -25.68
C ASN A 102 -3.86 1.15 -24.78
N ARG A 103 -3.83 1.50 -23.48
CA ARG A 103 -4.83 1.05 -22.50
C ARG A 103 -4.92 2.00 -21.30
N PHE A 104 -6.01 1.88 -20.55
CA PHE A 104 -6.10 2.46 -19.22
C PHE A 104 -5.10 1.77 -18.28
N ALA A 105 -4.32 2.57 -17.56
CA ALA A 105 -3.17 2.13 -16.78
C ALA A 105 -3.10 2.86 -15.44
N THR A 106 -2.62 2.13 -14.43
CA THR A 106 -2.17 2.67 -13.15
C THR A 106 -0.70 3.06 -13.21
N LEU A 107 -0.19 3.74 -12.17
CA LEU A 107 1.25 3.99 -12.05
C LEU A 107 2.05 2.68 -12.02
N ARG A 108 1.54 1.65 -11.33
CA ARG A 108 2.18 0.32 -11.26
C ARG A 108 2.22 -0.39 -12.62
N ASP A 109 1.20 -0.21 -13.45
CA ASP A 109 1.23 -0.68 -14.85
C ASP A 109 2.38 -0.02 -15.63
N MET A 110 2.58 1.28 -15.46
CA MET A 110 3.68 2.01 -16.10
C MET A 110 5.05 1.57 -15.56
N ILE A 111 5.19 1.40 -14.24
CA ILE A 111 6.43 0.89 -13.64
C ILE A 111 6.80 -0.47 -14.25
N ASN A 112 5.84 -1.41 -14.33
CA ASN A 112 6.10 -2.70 -14.96
C ASN A 112 6.37 -2.58 -16.46
N TRP A 113 5.70 -1.67 -17.18
CA TRP A 113 6.02 -1.41 -18.59
C TRP A 113 7.46 -0.94 -18.77
N CYS A 114 7.96 -0.04 -17.91
CA CYS A 114 9.36 0.37 -17.90
C CYS A 114 10.31 -0.79 -17.56
N ILE A 115 9.93 -1.67 -16.65
CA ILE A 115 10.74 -2.85 -16.34
C ILE A 115 10.80 -3.79 -17.56
N GLU A 116 9.66 -4.09 -18.18
CA GLU A 116 9.57 -5.09 -19.24
C GLU A 116 10.05 -4.61 -20.60
N LYS A 117 9.85 -3.33 -20.94
CA LYS A 117 10.08 -2.83 -22.31
C LYS A 117 11.48 -2.27 -22.50
N PRO A 118 11.90 -1.16 -21.85
CA PRO A 118 13.27 -0.68 -21.98
C PRO A 118 14.27 -1.53 -21.19
N ASN A 119 13.95 -1.95 -19.96
CA ASN A 119 14.94 -2.64 -19.13
C ASN A 119 15.01 -4.17 -19.36
N GLU A 120 14.04 -4.73 -20.08
CA GLU A 120 13.91 -6.17 -20.33
C GLU A 120 13.99 -7.02 -19.05
N GLY A 121 13.49 -6.51 -17.92
CA GLY A 121 13.47 -7.17 -16.62
C GLY A 121 12.33 -8.17 -16.43
N VAL A 122 12.00 -8.46 -15.17
CA VAL A 122 10.86 -9.29 -14.77
C VAL A 122 9.82 -8.40 -14.10
N ALA A 123 8.58 -8.43 -14.60
CA ALA A 123 7.47 -7.71 -14.00
C ALA A 123 7.33 -8.03 -12.51
N LEU A 124 7.11 -7.00 -11.71
CA LEU A 124 6.85 -7.12 -10.29
C LEU A 124 5.38 -7.45 -10.05
N SER A 125 5.11 -8.25 -9.03
CA SER A 125 3.76 -8.34 -8.48
C SER A 125 3.30 -6.96 -8.01
N ALA A 126 2.05 -6.60 -8.30
CA ALA A 126 1.47 -5.35 -7.85
C ALA A 126 1.56 -5.18 -6.32
N ASP A 127 1.52 -6.27 -5.56
CA ASP A 127 1.57 -6.26 -4.09
C ASP A 127 2.99 -6.42 -3.52
N SER A 128 4.00 -6.59 -4.38
CA SER A 128 5.39 -6.75 -3.93
C SER A 128 5.91 -5.51 -3.21
N ASP A 129 6.79 -5.72 -2.24
CA ASP A 129 7.40 -4.63 -1.48
C ASP A 129 8.30 -3.75 -2.38
N ALA A 130 8.93 -4.32 -3.42
CA ALA A 130 9.66 -3.56 -4.42
C ALA A 130 8.76 -2.61 -5.20
N MET A 131 7.57 -3.06 -5.62
CA MET A 131 6.59 -2.22 -6.33
C MET A 131 6.11 -1.07 -5.44
N LYS A 132 5.77 -1.35 -4.16
CA LYS A 132 5.36 -0.32 -3.20
C LYS A 132 6.47 0.72 -2.96
N ALA A 133 7.71 0.27 -2.84
CA ALA A 133 8.86 1.16 -2.63
C ALA A 133 9.11 2.07 -3.83
N LEU A 134 9.11 1.52 -5.05
CA LEU A 134 9.23 2.29 -6.29
C LEU A 134 8.11 3.34 -6.41
N GLU A 135 6.85 2.93 -6.18
CA GLU A 135 5.71 3.84 -6.19
C GLU A 135 5.85 4.94 -5.13
N ALA A 136 6.26 4.61 -3.90
CA ALA A 136 6.48 5.58 -2.83
C ALA A 136 7.54 6.62 -3.22
N TYR A 137 8.67 6.18 -3.78
CA TYR A 137 9.72 7.07 -4.25
C TYR A 137 9.23 8.00 -5.37
N ILE A 138 8.59 7.46 -6.40
CA ILE A 138 8.11 8.25 -7.55
C ILE A 138 7.10 9.31 -7.09
N VAL A 139 6.14 8.94 -6.24
CA VAL A 139 5.14 9.87 -5.69
C VAL A 139 5.80 10.92 -4.79
N TRP A 140 6.71 10.52 -3.91
CA TRP A 140 7.41 11.44 -3.02
C TRP A 140 8.27 12.45 -3.78
N SER A 141 8.97 12.01 -4.82
CA SER A 141 9.80 12.88 -5.68
C SER A 141 8.97 13.90 -6.46
N ASN A 142 7.68 13.59 -6.70
CA ASN A 142 6.72 14.47 -7.37
C ASN A 142 5.73 15.15 -6.41
N ARG A 143 6.03 15.19 -5.11
CA ARG A 143 5.17 15.82 -4.10
C ARG A 143 4.94 17.31 -4.41
N GLY A 144 3.71 17.78 -4.18
CA GLY A 144 3.30 19.15 -4.46
C GLY A 144 2.82 19.40 -5.90
N SER A 145 2.96 18.42 -6.80
CA SER A 145 2.35 18.46 -8.12
C SER A 145 0.83 18.49 -8.02
N LYS A 146 0.20 19.23 -8.94
CA LYS A 146 -1.26 19.34 -9.05
C LYS A 146 -1.75 18.41 -10.16
N LEU A 147 -2.89 17.76 -9.94
CA LEU A 147 -3.56 16.97 -10.99
C LEU A 147 -3.77 17.82 -12.25
N ASP A 148 -3.12 17.42 -13.34
CA ASP A 148 -3.19 18.07 -14.65
C ASP A 148 -3.49 16.99 -15.71
N ALA A 149 -4.77 16.71 -15.95
CA ALA A 149 -5.16 15.59 -16.79
C ALA A 149 -4.67 15.76 -18.25
N GLY A 150 -3.97 14.76 -18.78
CA GLY A 150 -3.57 14.69 -20.20
C GLY A 150 -2.08 14.91 -20.49
N ARG A 151 -1.22 15.00 -19.48
CA ARG A 151 0.25 14.93 -19.68
C ARG A 151 0.69 13.47 -19.79
N HIS A 152 1.88 13.22 -20.34
CA HIS A 152 2.48 11.88 -20.43
C HIS A 152 3.95 11.95 -20.05
#